data_AF-A0A2R7LCL6-F1
#
_entry.id   AF-A0A2R7LCL6-F1
#
_cell.length_a   1.000
_cell.length_b   1.000
_cell.length_c   1.000
_cell.angle_alpha   90.00
_cell.angle_beta   90.00
_cell.angle_gamma   90.00
#
_symmetry.space_group_name_H-M   'P 1'
#
loop_
_entity.id
_entity.type
_entity.pdbx_description
1 polymer ?
#
loop_
_entity_poly.entity_id
_entity_poly.type
_entity_poly.pdbx_seq_one_letter_code
_entity_poly.pdbx_strand_id
1 'polypeptide(L)'
;MWNHVKETIKQASGLNDNALHAVIGAAIFLALVLLTRRPWLSLGIVAAIQILNEAVDLLENITGSGMTGAVKDTVLTLIVPAVLAIVLARRMSQKQG
;
A
#
# COMPACT_ATOMS: atom_id res chain seq x y z
N MET A 1 4.59 4.41 -18.91
CA MET A 1 5.59 3.34 -18.57
C MET A 1 5.22 2.64 -17.27
N TRP A 2 4.81 3.40 -16.25
CA TRP A 2 4.32 2.85 -14.97
C TRP A 2 3.15 1.87 -15.12
N ASN A 3 2.13 2.24 -15.90
CA ASN A 3 1.01 1.35 -16.22
C ASN A 3 1.42 0.01 -16.85
N HIS A 4 2.49 0.00 -17.66
CA HIS A 4 2.99 -1.24 -18.26
C HIS A 4 3.63 -2.17 -17.23
N VAL A 5 4.35 -1.60 -16.25
CA VAL A 5 4.93 -2.36 -15.13
C VAL A 5 3.82 -2.96 -14.26
N LYS A 6 2.79 -2.17 -13.93
CA LYS A 6 1.60 -2.66 -13.20
C LYS A 6 0.94 -3.83 -13.90
N GLU A 7 0.67 -3.69 -15.19
CA GLU A 7 0.08 -4.77 -16.00
C GLU A 7 0.99 -6.01 -16.07
N THR A 8 2.30 -5.84 -16.15
CA THR A 8 3.24 -6.97 -16.11
C THR A 8 3.17 -7.71 -14.78
N ILE A 9 3.14 -6.99 -13.65
CA ILE A 9 3.02 -7.58 -12.31
C ILE A 9 1.68 -8.30 -12.16
N LYS A 10 0.60 -7.71 -12.65
CA LYS A 10 -0.74 -8.29 -12.66
C LYS A 10 -0.78 -9.61 -13.44
N GLN A 11 -0.24 -9.61 -14.65
CA GLN A 11 -0.17 -10.81 -15.50
C GLN A 11 0.70 -11.89 -14.88
N ALA A 12 1.86 -11.54 -14.32
CA ALA A 12 2.77 -12.48 -13.69
C ALA A 12 2.21 -13.08 -12.39
N SER A 13 1.45 -12.30 -11.61
CA SER A 13 0.87 -12.74 -10.33
C SER A 13 -0.48 -13.45 -10.49
N GLY A 14 -1.20 -13.23 -11.59
CA GLY A 14 -2.58 -13.70 -11.78
C GLY A 14 -3.60 -13.04 -10.85
N LEU A 15 -3.19 -12.02 -10.09
CA LEU A 15 -4.07 -11.29 -9.17
C LEU A 15 -4.88 -10.25 -9.94
N ASN A 16 -6.12 -10.03 -9.48
CA ASN A 16 -6.88 -8.86 -9.91
C ASN A 16 -6.36 -7.58 -9.20
N ASP A 17 -6.76 -6.42 -9.71
CA ASP A 17 -6.25 -5.12 -9.22
C ASP A 17 -6.50 -4.94 -7.71
N ASN A 18 -7.70 -5.28 -7.24
CA ASN A 18 -8.04 -5.14 -5.82
C ASN A 18 -7.10 -5.99 -4.92
N ALA A 19 -6.85 -7.24 -5.31
CA ALA A 19 -5.97 -8.13 -4.57
C ALA A 19 -4.52 -7.64 -4.63
N LEU A 20 -4.11 -7.08 -5.76
CA LEU A 20 -2.77 -6.54 -5.94
C LEU A 20 -2.50 -5.36 -5.00
N HIS A 21 -3.43 -4.41 -4.88
CA HIS A 21 -3.32 -3.29 -3.94
C HIS A 21 -3.13 -3.78 -2.50
N ALA A 22 -3.97 -4.70 -2.04
CA ALA A 22 -3.88 -5.23 -0.68
C ALA A 22 -2.57 -6.00 -0.42
N VAL A 23 -2.17 -6.87 -1.36
CA VAL A 23 -0.97 -7.72 -1.21
C VAL A 23 0.31 -6.90 -1.29
N ILE A 24 0.44 -5.99 -2.27
CA ILE A 24 1.62 -5.14 -2.40
C ILE A 24 1.74 -4.21 -1.19
N GLY A 25 0.63 -3.57 -0.77
CA GLY A 25 0.62 -2.72 0.41
C GLY A 25 1.13 -3.45 1.65
N ALA A 26 0.62 -4.66 1.90
CA ALA A 26 1.05 -5.51 3.01
C ALA A 26 2.52 -5.95 2.90
N ALA A 27 2.98 -6.34 1.71
CA ALA A 27 4.35 -6.80 1.48
C ALA A 27 5.37 -5.69 1.72
N ILE A 28 5.14 -4.50 1.14
CA ILE A 28 5.99 -3.32 1.35
C ILE A 28 6.01 -2.94 2.83
N PHE A 29 4.84 -2.92 3.48
CA PHE A 29 4.74 -2.62 4.90
C PHE A 29 5.60 -3.57 5.75
N LEU A 30 5.46 -4.89 5.56
CA LEU A 30 6.22 -5.88 6.31
C LEU A 30 7.72 -5.75 6.09
N ALA A 31 8.16 -5.56 4.84
CA ALA A 31 9.56 -5.31 4.53
C ALA A 31 10.09 -4.06 5.28
N LEU A 32 9.34 -2.95 5.25
CA LEU A 32 9.70 -1.74 5.95
C LEU A 32 9.73 -1.93 7.47
N VAL A 33 8.78 -2.66 8.07
CA VAL A 33 8.81 -2.95 9.51
C VAL A 33 10.01 -3.80 9.88
N LEU A 34 10.39 -4.77 9.06
CA LEU A 34 11.59 -5.58 9.32
C LEU A 34 12.86 -4.72 9.32
N LEU A 35 12.94 -3.74 8.42
CA LEU A 35 14.06 -2.81 8.28
C LEU A 35 14.09 -1.73 9.39
N THR A 36 12.97 -1.04 9.61
CA THR A 36 12.91 0.12 10.51
C THR A 36 12.64 -0.25 11.96
N ARG A 37 12.04 -1.44 12.19
CA ARG A 37 11.47 -1.87 13.48
C ARG A 37 10.49 -0.86 14.08
N ARG A 38 9.89 0.00 13.25
CA ARG A 38 8.97 1.08 13.67
C ARG A 38 7.67 0.99 12.87
N PRO A 39 6.64 0.27 13.37
CA PRO A 39 5.39 0.00 12.64
C PRO A 39 4.70 1.27 12.12
N TRP A 40 4.62 2.33 12.93
CA TRP A 40 3.99 3.58 12.52
C TRP A 40 4.77 4.34 11.45
N LEU A 41 6.11 4.31 11.51
CA LEU A 41 6.96 4.91 10.48
C LEU A 41 6.80 4.16 9.16
N SER A 42 6.82 2.82 9.21
CA SER A 42 6.60 1.98 8.03
C SER A 42 5.24 2.22 7.40
N LEU A 43 4.18 2.34 8.20
CA LEU A 43 2.84 2.66 7.71
C LEU A 43 2.81 4.03 7.02
N GLY A 44 3.44 5.04 7.63
CA GLY A 44 3.54 6.38 7.04
C GLY A 44 4.27 6.39 5.70
N ILE A 45 5.34 5.60 5.55
CA ILE A 45 6.05 5.45 4.28
C ILE A 45 5.16 4.77 3.22
N VAL A 46 4.44 3.70 3.56
CA VAL A 46 3.50 3.04 2.62
C VAL A 46 2.39 4.00 2.20
N ALA A 47 1.83 4.77 3.13
CA ALA A 47 0.83 5.79 2.83
C ALA A 47 1.35 6.86 1.86
N ALA A 48 2.59 7.34 2.07
CA ALA A 48 3.21 8.30 1.15
C ALA A 48 3.42 7.70 -0.24
N ILE A 49 3.91 6.47 -0.34
CA ILE A 49 4.09 5.77 -1.62
C ILE A 49 2.74 5.60 -2.34
N GLN A 50 1.69 5.21 -1.61
CA GLN A 50 0.35 5.04 -2.18
C GLN A 50 -0.23 6.36 -2.70
N ILE A 51 -0.09 7.46 -1.95
CA ILE A 51 -0.55 8.79 -2.39
C ILE A 51 0.18 9.21 -3.67
N LEU A 52 1.50 8.99 -3.73
CA LEU A 52 2.29 9.27 -4.94
C LEU A 52 1.86 8.39 -6.11
N ASN A 53 1.54 7.11 -5.87
CA ASN A 53 1.01 6.23 -6.91
C ASN A 53 -0.29 6.78 -7.50
N GLU A 54 -1.27 7.11 -6.66
CA GLU A 54 -2.56 7.63 -7.13
C GLU A 54 -2.42 8.98 -7.82
N ALA A 55 -1.50 9.83 -7.36
CA ALA A 55 -1.23 11.10 -8.03
C ALA A 55 -0.73 10.87 -9.47
N VAL A 56 0.15 9.89 -9.69
CA VAL A 56 0.60 9.50 -11.04
C VAL A 56 -0.57 8.95 -11.86
N ASP A 57 -1.38 8.06 -11.28
CA ASP A 57 -2.52 7.46 -12.00
C ASP A 57 -3.58 8.51 -12.41
N LEU A 58 -3.85 9.50 -11.55
CA LEU A 58 -4.78 10.61 -11.84
C LEU A 58 -4.23 11.57 -12.90
N LEU A 59 -2.92 11.82 -12.91
CA LEU A 59 -2.27 12.64 -13.94
C LEU A 59 -2.28 11.94 -15.30
N GLU A 60 -2.15 10.61 -15.34
CA GLU A 60 -2.24 9.83 -16.57
C GLU A 60 -3.70 9.66 -17.04
N ASN A 61 -4.68 9.66 -16.13
CA ASN A 61 -6.11 9.48 -16.43
C ASN A 61 -6.97 10.71 -16.05
N ILE A 62 -6.77 11.83 -16.75
CA ILE A 62 -7.46 13.14 -16.54
C ILE A 62 -9.00 13.10 -16.75
N THR A 63 -9.58 11.96 -17.10
CA THR A 63 -11.04 11.79 -17.19
C THR A 63 -11.65 11.70 -15.78
N GLY A 64 -12.64 12.54 -15.47
CA GLY A 64 -13.18 12.80 -14.11
C GLY A 64 -13.68 11.61 -13.26
N SER A 65 -13.65 10.38 -13.75
CA SER A 65 -13.92 9.15 -12.99
C SER A 65 -12.76 8.66 -12.11
N GLY A 66 -11.57 9.26 -12.21
CA GLY A 66 -10.36 8.78 -11.51
C GLY A 66 -10.41 8.87 -9.98
N MET A 67 -11.12 9.86 -9.41
CA MET A 67 -11.07 10.13 -7.97
C MET A 67 -11.69 9.01 -7.12
N THR A 68 -12.82 8.43 -7.54
CA THR A 68 -13.47 7.34 -6.81
C THR A 68 -12.63 6.06 -6.85
N GLY A 69 -11.96 5.78 -7.98
CA GLY A 69 -11.00 4.69 -8.09
C GLY A 69 -9.83 4.87 -7.12
N ALA A 70 -9.21 6.05 -7.14
CA ALA A 70 -8.06 6.36 -6.30
C ALA A 70 -8.34 6.22 -4.79
N VAL A 71 -9.54 6.61 -4.35
CA VAL A 71 -9.96 6.42 -2.94
C VAL A 71 -10.06 4.93 -2.61
N LYS A 72 -10.74 4.15 -3.47
CA LYS A 72 -10.90 2.70 -3.26
C LYS A 72 -9.55 1.99 -3.22
N ASP A 73 -8.66 2.31 -4.16
CA ASP A 73 -7.35 1.68 -4.28
C ASP A 73 -6.45 2.06 -3.10
N THR A 74 -6.52 3.31 -2.64
CA THR A 74 -5.86 3.75 -1.40
C THR A 74 -6.34 2.99 -0.17
N VAL A 75 -7.65 2.80 -0.02
CA VAL A 75 -8.21 2.02 1.10
C VAL A 75 -7.73 0.57 1.05
N LEU A 76 -7.77 -0.07 -0.13
CA LEU A 76 -7.33 -1.45 -0.31
C LEU A 76 -5.84 -1.61 -0.02
N THR A 77 -4.99 -0.68 -0.46
CA THR A 77 -3.55 -0.72 -0.17
C THR A 77 -3.26 -0.56 1.33
N LEU A 78 -3.99 0.30 2.05
CA LEU A 78 -3.62 0.71 3.41
C LEU A 78 -4.32 -0.08 4.51
N ILE A 79 -5.47 -0.71 4.27
CA ILE A 79 -6.24 -1.36 5.33
C ILE A 79 -5.46 -2.50 6.00
N VAL A 80 -4.78 -3.35 5.23
CA VAL A 80 -3.98 -4.46 5.78
C VAL A 80 -2.74 -3.93 6.53
N PRO A 81 -1.92 -3.04 5.95
CA PRO A 81 -0.83 -2.37 6.68
C PRO A 81 -1.27 -1.69 7.98
N ALA A 82 -2.41 -1.00 7.99
CA ALA A 82 -2.89 -0.30 9.18
C ALA A 82 -3.22 -1.28 10.32
N VAL A 83 -3.94 -2.37 10.01
CA VAL A 83 -4.24 -3.43 11.00
C VAL A 83 -2.94 -4.05 11.52
N LEU A 84 -2.00 -4.38 10.64
CA LEU A 84 -0.70 -4.94 11.03
C LEU A 84 0.10 -3.97 11.88
N ALA A 85 0.10 -2.68 11.56
CA ALA A 85 0.78 -1.66 12.35
C ALA A 85 0.26 -1.59 13.78
N ILE A 86 -1.06 -1.60 13.96
CA ILE A 86 -1.70 -1.63 15.29
C ILE A 86 -1.27 -2.88 16.07
N VAL A 87 -1.34 -4.06 15.45
CA VAL A 87 -0.99 -5.34 16.10
C VAL A 87 0.49 -5.37 16.49
N LEU A 88 1.38 -4.97 15.58
CA LEU A 88 2.82 -5.00 15.81
C LEU A 88 3.26 -3.93 16.81
N ALA A 89 2.70 -2.72 16.76
CA ALA A 89 3.00 -1.67 17.73
C ALA A 89 2.63 -2.11 19.15
N ARG A 90 1.44 -2.70 19.34
CA ARG A 90 1.02 -3.24 20.65
C ARG A 90 1.97 -4.32 21.17
N ARG A 91 2.37 -5.27 20.31
CA ARG A 91 3.31 -6.34 20.68
C ARG A 91 4.69 -5.82 21.03
N MET A 92 5.16 -4.77 20.36
CA MET A 92 6.47 -4.16 20.64
C MET A 92 6.46 -3.39 21.97
N SER A 93 5.37 -2.69 22.29
CA SER A 93 5.21 -2.01 23.57
C SER A 93 5.18 -2.99 24.75
N GLN A 94 4.53 -4.15 24.60
CA GLN A 94 4.48 -5.16 25.67
C GLN A 94 5.81 -5.87 25.95
N LYS A 95 6.78 -5.84 25.03
CA LYS A 95 8.11 -6.45 25.24
C LYS A 95 9.08 -5.56 26.03
N GLN A 96 8.71 -4.31 26.30
CA GLN A 96 9.58 -3.32 26.93
C GLN A 96 9.20 -2.99 28.38
N GLY A 97 8.10 -3.54 28.89
CA GLY A 97 7.68 -3.44 30.31
C GLY A 97 7.80 -4.79 30.99
#